data_AF-G0EH47-F1
#
_entry.id   AF-G0EH47-F1
#
_cell.length_a   1.000
_cell.length_b   1.000
_cell.length_c   1.000
_cell.angle_alpha   90.00
_cell.angle_beta   90.00
_cell.angle_gamma   90.00
#
_symmetry.space_group_name_H-M   'P 1'
#
loop_
_entity.id
_entity.type
_entity.pdbx_description
1 polymer ?
#
loop_
_entity_poly.entity_id
_entity_poly.type
_entity_poly.pdbx_seq_one_letter_code
_entity_poly.pdbx_strand_id
1 'polypeptide(L)'
;MSETEAPERGKARIEQLEIDLSNVPLRPTSKKEIQQLEMALIIGTLYRPEVIELIRDPMERATWVDSLAVAAAALARYKAGYSIREIAEELGRSETMIRAHLHGKTKAGKLVLETYEKLAKGELKLVVPFAGVHLTAEEYEELKAARERLRELHEKIKELEARIEALEEENKRLKKQLEECMPPEEVQKRISEVQSMIEELEKENEELRRRLRECEEGGGAAAEKVKKLEEELEKVKKELEERNRVLEEARRLLCGQA
;
A
#
# COMPACT_ATOMS: atom_id res chain seq x y z
N MET A 1 -8.44 -9.89 -42.52
CA MET A 1 -7.40 -10.06 -41.49
C MET A 1 -6.11 -9.52 -42.08
N SER A 2 -5.88 -8.22 -41.93
CA SER A 2 -4.63 -7.57 -42.34
C SER A 2 -3.76 -7.46 -41.10
N GLU A 3 -2.69 -8.25 -41.07
CA GLU A 3 -1.64 -8.14 -40.06
C GLU A 3 -0.97 -6.78 -40.22
N THR A 4 -1.21 -5.91 -39.24
CA THR A 4 -0.50 -4.64 -39.11
C THR A 4 0.86 -4.96 -38.50
N GLU A 5 1.89 -5.05 -39.35
CA GLU A 5 3.28 -5.14 -38.91
C GLU A 5 3.62 -3.92 -38.03
N ALA A 6 4.05 -4.18 -36.81
CA ALA A 6 4.55 -3.15 -35.90
C ALA A 6 5.91 -2.64 -36.42
N PRO A 7 6.18 -1.32 -36.34
CA PRO A 7 7.45 -0.78 -36.81
C PRO A 7 8.59 -1.27 -35.90
N GLU A 8 9.62 -1.87 -36.50
CA GLU A 8 10.86 -2.25 -35.84
C GLU A 8 11.45 -1.02 -35.10
N ARG A 9 11.42 -1.06 -33.77
CA ARG A 9 12.05 -0.01 -32.95
C ARG A 9 13.56 -0.03 -33.16
N GLY A 10 14.07 1.14 -33.50
CA GLY A 10 15.43 1.41 -33.93
C GLY A 10 16.51 0.64 -33.17
N LYS A 11 17.29 -0.15 -33.91
CA LYS A 11 18.63 -0.55 -33.49
C LYS A 11 19.41 0.73 -33.22
N ALA A 12 19.84 0.95 -31.98
CA ALA A 12 20.73 2.05 -31.62
C ALA A 12 21.95 2.01 -32.55
N ARG A 13 22.03 2.96 -33.48
CA ARG A 13 23.23 3.14 -34.31
C ARG A 13 24.30 3.70 -33.37
N ILE A 14 25.28 2.87 -33.06
CA ILE A 14 26.49 3.33 -32.39
C ILE A 14 27.28 4.12 -33.43
N GLU A 15 27.03 5.42 -33.52
CA GLU A 15 27.83 6.31 -34.35
C GLU A 15 29.21 6.45 -33.69
N GLN A 16 30.24 5.98 -34.39
CA GLN A 16 31.62 6.18 -33.98
C GLN A 16 32.08 7.52 -34.53
N LEU A 17 32.33 8.49 -33.65
CA LEU A 17 32.97 9.74 -34.03
C LEU A 17 34.48 9.54 -33.95
N GLU A 18 35.15 9.53 -35.10
CA GLU A 18 36.60 9.58 -35.17
C GLU A 18 37.05 11.05 -35.08
N ILE A 19 37.78 11.39 -34.01
CA ILE A 19 38.39 12.72 -33.88
C ILE A 19 39.79 12.65 -34.51
N ASP A 20 39.97 13.34 -35.64
CA ASP A 20 41.28 13.46 -36.28
C ASP A 20 42.16 14.46 -35.51
N LEU A 21 43.19 13.94 -34.84
CA LEU A 21 44.21 14.71 -34.11
C LEU A 21 45.55 14.77 -34.87
N SER A 22 45.59 14.37 -36.14
CA SER A 22 46.84 14.23 -36.91
C SER A 22 47.53 15.58 -37.20
N ASN A 23 46.79 16.69 -37.18
CA ASN A 23 47.30 18.03 -37.47
C ASN A 23 47.61 18.87 -36.23
N VAL A 24 47.76 18.25 -35.06
CA VAL A 24 48.05 18.98 -33.81
C VAL A 24 49.54 19.34 -33.71
N PRO A 25 49.90 20.63 -33.49
CA PRO A 25 51.30 21.06 -33.42
C PRO A 25 51.98 20.59 -32.13
N LEU A 26 53.00 19.73 -32.25
CA LEU A 26 53.73 19.19 -31.09
C LEU A 26 54.70 20.19 -30.43
N ARG A 27 55.06 21.25 -31.16
CA ARG A 27 55.87 22.40 -30.72
C ARG A 27 55.14 23.68 -31.10
N PRO A 28 54.11 24.05 -30.35
CA PRO A 28 53.28 25.20 -30.69
C PRO A 28 54.06 26.50 -30.53
N THR A 29 53.88 27.43 -31.46
CA THR A 29 54.58 28.74 -31.49
C THR A 29 53.63 29.92 -31.29
N SER A 30 52.34 29.75 -31.61
CA SER A 30 51.31 30.76 -31.41
C SER A 30 50.34 30.37 -30.30
N LYS A 31 49.61 31.35 -29.73
CA LYS A 31 48.56 31.11 -28.72
C LYS A 31 47.51 30.10 -29.19
N LYS A 32 47.15 30.15 -30.48
CA LYS A 32 46.21 29.22 -31.10
C LYS A 32 46.75 27.79 -31.11
N GLU A 33 48.01 27.62 -31.49
CA GLU A 33 48.66 26.31 -31.52
C GLU A 33 48.83 25.73 -30.10
N ILE A 34 49.12 26.58 -29.10
CA ILE A 34 49.19 26.17 -27.69
C ILE A 34 47.83 25.62 -27.25
N GLN A 35 46.75 26.35 -27.56
CA GLN A 35 45.39 25.93 -27.22
C GLN A 35 44.98 24.65 -27.96
N GLN A 36 45.40 24.48 -29.23
CA GLN A 36 45.13 23.26 -29.99
C GLN A 36 45.83 22.05 -29.36
N LEU A 37 47.10 22.17 -28.99
CA LEU A 37 47.82 21.11 -28.30
C LEU A 37 47.21 20.82 -26.93
N GLU A 38 46.86 21.85 -26.15
CA GLU A 38 46.18 21.71 -24.86
C GLU A 38 44.87 20.93 -25.00
N MET A 39 44.01 21.34 -25.93
CA MET A 39 42.71 20.69 -26.19
C MET A 39 42.88 19.23 -26.61
N ALA A 40 43.81 18.96 -27.52
CA ALA A 40 44.12 17.61 -27.97
C ALA A 40 44.60 16.71 -26.83
N LEU A 41 45.40 17.25 -25.91
CA LEU A 41 45.86 16.51 -24.73
C LEU A 41 44.74 16.26 -23.72
N ILE A 42 43.84 17.22 -23.50
CA ILE A 42 42.67 17.05 -22.62
C ILE A 42 41.76 15.97 -23.18
N ILE A 43 41.29 16.12 -24.43
CA ILE A 43 40.40 15.15 -25.08
C ILE A 43 41.10 13.79 -25.18
N GLY A 44 42.35 13.78 -25.62
CA GLY A 44 43.20 12.60 -25.74
C GLY A 44 43.29 11.79 -24.44
N THR A 45 43.36 12.48 -23.30
CA THR A 45 43.52 11.84 -22.00
C THR A 45 42.19 11.44 -21.37
N LEU A 46 41.15 12.27 -21.50
CA LEU A 46 39.82 12.00 -20.91
C LEU A 46 39.16 10.73 -21.47
N TYR A 47 39.38 10.45 -22.75
CA TYR A 47 38.81 9.27 -23.41
C TYR A 47 39.66 8.00 -23.29
N ARG A 48 40.74 8.01 -22.48
CA ARG A 48 41.44 6.77 -22.14
C ARG A 48 40.56 5.91 -21.21
N PRO A 49 40.48 4.58 -21.42
CA PRO A 49 39.65 3.71 -20.58
C PRO A 49 39.93 3.83 -19.08
N GLU A 50 41.22 3.91 -18.72
CA GLU A 50 41.66 4.09 -17.33
C GLU A 50 41.24 5.43 -16.71
N VAL A 51 41.06 6.48 -17.52
CA VAL A 51 40.63 7.81 -17.05
C VAL A 51 39.12 7.87 -16.93
N ILE A 52 38.39 7.28 -17.87
CA ILE A 52 36.92 7.15 -17.82
C ILE A 52 36.49 6.50 -16.49
N GLU A 53 37.18 5.45 -16.05
CA GLU A 53 36.89 4.83 -14.75
C GLU A 53 37.25 5.75 -13.57
N LEU A 54 38.36 6.51 -13.65
CA LEU A 54 38.73 7.45 -12.57
C LEU A 54 37.73 8.60 -12.40
N ILE A 55 37.12 9.06 -13.49
CA ILE A 55 36.15 10.16 -13.46
C ILE A 55 34.71 9.69 -13.32
N ARG A 56 34.50 8.37 -13.13
CA ARG A 56 33.17 7.76 -13.01
C ARG A 56 32.44 8.26 -11.76
N ASP A 57 33.14 8.33 -10.62
CA ASP A 57 32.60 8.86 -9.37
C ASP A 57 32.34 10.38 -9.46
N PRO A 58 31.09 10.86 -9.31
CA PRO A 58 30.76 12.28 -9.32
C PRO A 58 31.49 13.12 -8.27
N MET A 59 31.85 12.54 -7.12
CA MET A 59 32.50 13.28 -6.03
C MET A 59 33.95 13.66 -6.36
N GLU A 60 34.69 12.79 -7.05
CA GLU A 60 36.10 13.02 -7.40
C GLU A 60 36.29 13.59 -8.81
N ARG A 61 35.27 13.48 -9.68
CA ARG A 61 35.31 13.89 -11.09
C ARG A 61 35.84 15.30 -11.29
N ALA A 62 35.36 16.26 -10.50
CA ALA A 62 35.76 17.66 -10.64
C ALA A 62 37.26 17.85 -10.39
N THR A 63 37.80 17.21 -9.34
CA THR A 63 39.22 17.27 -8.99
C THR A 63 40.10 16.60 -10.04
N TRP A 64 39.66 15.45 -10.57
CA TRP A 64 40.38 14.77 -11.65
C TRP A 64 40.44 15.59 -12.92
N VAL A 65 39.29 16.15 -13.35
CA VAL A 65 39.20 16.97 -14.57
C VAL A 65 40.04 18.25 -14.42
N ASP A 66 39.98 18.94 -13.28
CA ASP A 66 40.82 20.12 -13.00
C ASP A 66 42.32 19.77 -13.07
N SER A 67 42.73 18.68 -12.41
CA SER A 67 44.14 18.27 -12.39
C SER A 67 44.66 17.88 -13.78
N LEU A 68 43.84 17.21 -14.61
CA LEU A 68 44.16 16.86 -15.99
C LEU A 68 44.25 18.11 -16.88
N ALA A 69 43.31 19.05 -16.74
CA ALA A 69 43.31 20.30 -17.50
C ALA A 69 44.57 21.12 -17.20
N VAL A 70 44.92 21.29 -15.92
CA VAL A 70 46.14 21.99 -15.50
C VAL A 70 47.40 21.29 -16.05
N ALA A 71 47.46 19.97 -16.00
CA ALA A 71 48.59 19.21 -16.52
C ALA A 71 48.76 19.37 -18.04
N ALA A 72 47.66 19.31 -18.80
CA ALA A 72 47.65 19.51 -20.25
C ALA A 72 48.05 20.94 -20.63
N ALA A 73 47.49 21.93 -19.96
CA ALA A 73 47.79 23.34 -20.15
C ALA A 73 49.27 23.66 -19.85
N ALA A 74 49.81 23.06 -18.77
CA ALA A 74 51.22 23.19 -18.41
C ALA A 74 52.13 22.56 -19.47
N LEU A 75 51.82 21.35 -19.92
CA LEU A 75 52.63 20.66 -20.93
C LEU A 75 52.62 21.40 -22.27
N ALA A 76 51.46 21.90 -22.72
CA ALA A 76 51.35 22.63 -23.98
C ALA A 76 52.23 23.90 -23.99
N ARG A 77 52.20 24.68 -22.90
CA ARG A 77 53.05 25.89 -22.73
C ARG A 77 54.52 25.54 -22.61
N TYR A 78 54.85 24.48 -21.87
CA TYR A 78 56.23 24.00 -21.78
C TYR A 78 56.79 23.60 -23.15
N LYS A 79 55.98 22.98 -24.01
CA LYS A 79 56.35 22.67 -25.41
C LYS A 79 56.46 23.90 -26.31
N ALA A 80 55.81 25.01 -25.95
CA ALA A 80 56.01 26.32 -26.58
C ALA A 80 57.25 27.08 -26.07
N GLY A 81 57.99 26.52 -25.10
CA GLY A 81 59.22 27.12 -24.57
C GLY A 81 59.02 28.07 -23.39
N TYR A 82 57.82 28.11 -22.80
CA TYR A 82 57.57 28.89 -21.59
C TYR A 82 58.36 28.32 -20.40
N SER A 83 58.86 29.21 -19.54
CA SER A 83 59.51 28.82 -18.28
C SER A 83 58.48 28.32 -17.27
N ILE A 84 58.94 27.52 -16.29
CA ILE A 84 58.05 26.99 -15.22
C ILE A 84 57.37 28.14 -14.45
N ARG A 85 58.07 29.27 -14.28
CA ARG A 85 57.54 30.45 -13.59
C ARG A 85 56.40 31.09 -14.36
N GLU A 86 56.57 31.32 -15.66
CA GLU A 86 55.52 31.90 -16.52
C GLU A 86 54.29 30.99 -16.56
N ILE A 87 54.48 29.67 -16.66
CA ILE A 87 53.38 28.70 -16.64
C ILE A 87 52.63 28.74 -15.30
N ALA A 88 53.36 28.80 -14.19
CA ALA A 88 52.79 28.85 -12.84
C ALA A 88 51.95 30.12 -12.63
N GLU A 89 52.46 31.26 -13.09
CA GLU A 89 51.77 32.55 -13.04
C GLU A 89 50.50 32.56 -13.90
N GLU A 90 50.58 32.08 -15.15
CA GLU A 90 49.42 32.03 -16.05
C GLU A 90 48.32 31.06 -15.58
N LEU A 91 48.70 29.89 -15.05
CA LEU A 91 47.74 28.87 -14.60
C LEU A 91 47.25 29.09 -13.17
N GLY A 92 47.81 30.07 -12.44
CA GLY A 92 47.47 30.34 -11.05
C GLY A 92 47.83 29.18 -10.11
N ARG A 93 48.92 28.46 -10.39
CA ARG A 93 49.39 27.29 -9.60
C ARG A 93 50.83 27.50 -9.14
N SER A 94 51.28 26.73 -8.15
CA SER A 94 52.66 26.83 -7.68
C SER A 94 53.65 26.22 -8.67
N GLU A 95 54.86 26.79 -8.78
CA GLU A 95 55.93 26.21 -9.62
C GLU A 95 56.24 24.76 -9.27
N THR A 96 56.15 24.40 -7.98
CA THR A 96 56.32 23.03 -7.49
C THR A 96 55.30 22.08 -8.11
N MET A 97 54.04 22.49 -8.17
CA MET A 97 52.95 21.71 -8.76
C MET A 97 53.15 21.59 -10.28
N ILE A 98 53.43 22.70 -10.98
CA ILE A 98 53.71 22.69 -12.42
C ILE A 98 54.88 21.75 -12.74
N ARG A 99 55.98 21.85 -11.98
CA ARG A 99 57.14 20.96 -12.13
C ARG A 99 56.75 19.50 -11.90
N ALA A 100 55.92 19.20 -10.91
CA ALA A 100 55.46 17.85 -10.63
C ALA A 100 54.61 17.28 -11.79
N HIS A 101 53.71 18.07 -12.38
CA HIS A 101 52.95 17.67 -13.57
C HIS A 101 53.84 17.44 -14.79
N LEU A 102 54.73 18.38 -15.11
CA LEU A 102 55.61 18.30 -16.28
C LEU A 102 56.58 17.11 -16.24
N HIS A 103 56.99 16.67 -15.05
CA HIS A 103 57.87 15.51 -14.87
C HIS A 103 57.09 14.21 -14.58
N GLY A 104 55.76 14.21 -14.70
CA GLY A 104 54.94 13.01 -14.49
C GLY A 104 54.93 12.48 -13.06
N LYS A 105 55.29 13.30 -12.07
CA LYS A 105 55.27 12.91 -10.64
C LYS A 105 53.84 12.82 -10.10
N THR A 106 52.91 13.56 -10.70
CA THR A 106 51.48 13.44 -10.41
C THR A 106 50.83 12.44 -11.37
N LYS A 107 49.75 11.78 -10.93
CA LYS A 107 49.02 10.83 -11.77
C LYS A 107 48.44 11.50 -13.04
N ALA A 108 47.88 12.71 -12.91
CA ALA A 108 47.42 13.50 -14.04
C ALA A 108 48.57 13.88 -15.01
N GLY A 109 49.73 14.29 -14.48
CA GLY A 109 50.90 14.61 -15.29
C GLY A 109 51.41 13.41 -16.08
N LYS A 110 51.47 12.23 -15.44
CA LYS A 110 51.86 10.98 -16.09
C LYS A 110 50.92 10.62 -17.25
N LEU A 111 49.61 10.67 -17.01
CA LEU A 111 48.60 10.36 -18.03
C LEU A 111 48.70 11.29 -19.25
N VAL A 112 48.87 12.59 -19.01
CA VAL A 112 48.99 13.60 -20.07
C VAL A 112 50.29 13.45 -20.87
N LEU A 113 51.42 13.14 -20.21
CA LEU A 113 52.69 12.85 -20.89
C LEU A 113 52.57 11.63 -21.82
N GLU A 114 51.99 10.54 -21.32
CA GLU A 114 51.75 9.34 -22.14
C GLU A 114 50.82 9.64 -23.33
N THR A 115 49.79 10.47 -23.13
CA THR A 115 48.91 10.93 -24.23
C THR A 115 49.70 11.75 -25.25
N TYR A 116 50.57 12.66 -24.81
CA TYR A 116 51.43 13.44 -25.70
C TYR A 116 52.38 12.54 -26.52
N GLU A 117 52.97 11.52 -25.91
CA GLU A 117 53.83 10.57 -26.60
C GLU A 117 53.08 9.76 -27.67
N LYS A 118 51.87 9.29 -27.34
CA LYS A 118 51.00 8.61 -28.32
C LYS A 118 50.58 9.53 -29.46
N LEU A 119 50.25 10.79 -29.14
CA LEU A 119 49.95 11.82 -30.13
C LEU A 119 51.16 12.08 -31.04
N ALA A 120 52.36 12.19 -30.47
CA ALA A 120 53.59 12.43 -31.23
C ALA A 120 53.98 11.27 -32.16
N LYS A 121 53.60 10.03 -31.82
CA LYS A 121 53.80 8.84 -32.65
C LYS A 121 52.67 8.62 -33.68
N GLY A 122 51.59 9.39 -33.63
CA GLY A 122 50.39 9.16 -34.46
C GLY A 122 49.60 7.90 -34.05
N GLU A 123 49.82 7.38 -32.84
CA GLU A 123 49.19 6.15 -32.33
C GLU A 123 47.92 6.43 -31.51
N LEU A 124 47.57 7.71 -31.32
CA LEU A 124 46.41 8.10 -30.53
C LEU A 124 45.10 7.86 -31.32
N LYS A 125 44.56 6.65 -31.19
CA LYS A 125 43.22 6.31 -31.69
C LYS A 125 42.17 6.66 -30.64
N LEU A 126 41.51 7.81 -30.82
CA LEU A 126 40.35 8.17 -30.02
C LEU A 126 39.11 7.52 -30.60
N VAL A 127 38.76 6.36 -30.05
CA VAL A 127 37.40 5.85 -30.17
C VAL A 127 36.63 6.49 -29.03
N VAL A 128 35.76 7.44 -29.35
CA VAL A 128 34.79 7.96 -28.39
C VAL A 128 33.58 7.04 -28.46
N PRO A 129 33.42 6.07 -27.55
CA PRO A 129 32.13 5.46 -27.40
C PRO A 129 31.25 6.56 -26.82
N PHE A 130 30.38 7.16 -27.63
CA PHE A 130 29.13 7.68 -27.11
C PHE A 130 28.31 6.47 -26.63
N ALA A 131 28.78 5.80 -25.58
CA ALA A 131 28.04 4.82 -24.80
C ALA A 131 27.09 5.60 -23.87
N GLY A 132 26.24 6.39 -24.50
CA GLY A 132 25.14 7.11 -23.90
C GLY A 132 24.04 7.11 -24.94
N VAL A 133 22.86 6.66 -24.57
CA VAL A 133 21.68 6.79 -25.43
C VAL A 133 21.53 8.28 -25.70
N HIS A 134 21.81 8.72 -26.93
CA HIS A 134 21.45 10.04 -27.39
C HIS A 134 19.92 10.04 -27.53
N LEU A 135 19.24 10.33 -26.42
CA LEU A 135 17.83 10.61 -26.46
C LEU A 135 17.68 11.96 -27.16
N THR A 136 16.95 11.96 -28.27
CA THR A 136 16.33 13.17 -28.79
C THR A 136 15.45 13.80 -27.70
N ALA A 137 15.16 15.11 -27.82
CA ALA A 137 14.28 15.78 -26.86
C ALA A 137 12.91 15.08 -26.75
N GLU A 138 12.41 14.53 -27.86
CA GLU A 138 11.18 13.74 -27.93
C GLU A 138 11.30 12.43 -27.14
N GLU A 139 12.36 11.64 -27.37
CA GLU A 139 12.58 10.38 -26.63
C GLU A 139 12.81 10.62 -25.13
N TYR A 140 13.40 11.75 -24.75
CA TYR A 140 13.56 12.13 -23.35
C TYR A 140 12.22 12.42 -22.68
N GLU A 141 11.33 13.18 -23.34
CA GLU A 141 9.98 13.44 -22.83
C GLU A 141 9.12 12.17 -22.81
N GLU A 142 9.25 11.28 -23.79
CA GLU A 142 8.61 9.96 -23.77
C GLU A 142 9.09 9.11 -22.59
N LEU A 143 10.41 9.08 -22.33
CA LEU A 143 10.98 8.35 -21.21
C LEU A 143 10.49 8.91 -19.86
N LYS A 144 10.39 10.23 -19.75
CA LYS A 144 9.86 10.92 -18.57
C LYS A 144 8.38 10.60 -18.36
N ALA A 145 7.58 10.65 -19.43
CA ALA A 145 6.17 10.28 -19.38
C ALA A 145 5.97 8.80 -19.01
N ALA A 146 6.80 7.90 -19.56
CA ALA A 146 6.79 6.49 -19.22
C ALA A 146 7.15 6.25 -17.75
N ARG A 147 8.13 6.98 -17.20
CA ARG A 147 8.47 6.93 -15.77
C ARG A 147 7.33 7.42 -14.87
N GLU A 148 6.61 8.46 -15.28
CA GLU A 148 5.48 8.97 -14.50
C GLU A 148 4.33 7.95 -14.49
N ARG A 149 3.97 7.40 -15.67
CA ARG A 149 2.99 6.31 -15.77
C ARG A 149 3.39 5.10 -14.93
N LEU A 150 4.68 4.75 -14.92
CA LEU A 150 5.18 3.66 -14.11
C LEU A 150 4.97 3.92 -12.61
N ARG A 151 5.20 5.16 -12.13
CA ARG A 151 4.91 5.53 -10.74
C ARG A 151 3.41 5.43 -10.43
N GLU A 152 2.55 5.98 -11.30
CA GLU A 152 1.10 5.89 -11.13
C GLU A 152 0.60 4.44 -11.07
N LEU A 153 1.14 3.57 -11.93
CA LEU A 153 0.79 2.15 -11.93
C LEU A 153 1.26 1.44 -10.66
N HIS A 154 2.44 1.76 -10.14
CA HIS A 154 2.90 1.20 -8.86
C HIS A 154 2.02 1.61 -7.68
N GLU A 155 1.59 2.88 -7.61
CA GLU A 155 0.67 3.33 -6.57
C GLU A 155 -0.69 2.63 -6.68
N LYS A 156 -1.21 2.46 -7.90
CA LYS A 156 -2.46 1.70 -8.12
C LYS A 156 -2.34 0.24 -7.71
N ILE A 157 -1.23 -0.42 -8.01
CA ILE A 157 -0.99 -1.81 -7.58
C ILE A 157 -1.02 -1.88 -6.05
N LYS A 158 -0.31 -0.98 -5.38
CA LYS A 158 -0.27 -0.93 -3.91
C LYS A 158 -1.66 -0.69 -3.28
N GLU A 159 -2.47 0.19 -3.88
CA GLU A 159 -3.85 0.43 -3.44
C GLU A 159 -4.73 -0.81 -3.62
N LEU A 160 -4.62 -1.49 -4.77
CA LEU A 160 -5.38 -2.70 -5.06
C LEU A 160 -4.98 -3.86 -4.14
N GLU A 161 -3.69 -4.03 -3.86
CA GLU A 161 -3.18 -5.02 -2.90
C GLU A 161 -3.77 -4.81 -1.50
N ALA A 162 -3.74 -3.56 -1.00
CA ALA A 162 -4.34 -3.23 0.30
C ALA A 162 -5.86 -3.49 0.32
N ARG A 163 -6.55 -3.25 -0.79
CA ARG A 163 -7.99 -3.51 -0.91
C ARG A 163 -8.31 -5.01 -0.94
N ILE A 164 -7.48 -5.82 -1.58
CA ILE A 164 -7.61 -7.28 -1.58
C ILE A 164 -7.45 -7.81 -0.15
N GLU A 165 -6.41 -7.38 0.56
CA GLU A 165 -6.16 -7.80 1.95
C GLU A 165 -7.35 -7.47 2.87
N ALA A 166 -7.92 -6.26 2.75
CA ALA A 166 -9.10 -5.86 3.52
C ALA A 166 -10.33 -6.73 3.22
N LEU A 167 -10.57 -7.06 1.94
CA LEU A 167 -11.69 -7.90 1.52
C LEU A 167 -11.50 -9.37 1.92
N GLU A 168 -10.27 -9.85 1.98
CA GLU A 168 -9.95 -11.20 2.47
C GLU A 168 -10.23 -11.32 3.97
N GLU A 169 -9.83 -10.34 4.77
CA GLU A 169 -10.12 -10.33 6.21
C GLU A 169 -11.63 -10.19 6.49
N GLU A 170 -12.33 -9.37 5.70
CA GLU A 170 -13.79 -9.28 5.78
C GLU A 170 -14.47 -10.61 5.43
N ASN A 171 -14.03 -11.28 4.36
CA ASN A 171 -14.53 -12.61 4.00
C ASN A 171 -14.29 -13.64 5.11
N LYS A 172 -13.11 -13.61 5.73
CA LYS A 172 -12.77 -14.49 6.85
C LYS A 172 -13.67 -14.25 8.05
N ARG A 173 -13.94 -12.98 8.38
CA ARG A 173 -14.88 -12.60 9.44
C ARG A 173 -16.30 -13.09 9.13
N LEU A 174 -16.79 -12.85 7.92
CA LEU A 174 -18.13 -13.28 7.50
C LEU A 174 -18.28 -14.80 7.51
N LYS A 175 -17.27 -15.54 7.06
CA LYS A 175 -17.25 -17.01 7.15
C LYS A 175 -17.35 -17.50 8.59
N LYS A 176 -16.58 -16.89 9.50
CA LYS A 176 -16.65 -17.23 10.92
C LYS A 176 -18.03 -16.95 11.52
N GLN A 177 -18.63 -15.80 11.18
CA GLN A 177 -19.99 -15.47 11.62
C GLN A 177 -21.02 -16.48 11.08
N LEU A 178 -20.85 -16.94 9.84
CA LEU A 178 -21.71 -17.95 9.25
C LEU A 178 -21.57 -19.32 9.94
N GLU A 179 -20.35 -19.70 10.34
CA GLU A 179 -20.10 -20.92 11.13
C GLU A 179 -20.67 -20.83 12.56
N GLU A 180 -20.65 -19.65 13.17
CA GLU A 180 -21.24 -19.40 14.50
C GLU A 180 -22.79 -19.36 14.47
N CYS A 181 -23.39 -19.14 13.29
CA CYS A 181 -24.83 -19.22 13.13
C CYS A 181 -25.33 -20.67 13.26
N MET A 182 -26.43 -20.84 14.00
CA MET A 182 -27.08 -22.15 14.14
C MET A 182 -27.50 -22.68 12.76
N PRO A 183 -27.19 -23.95 12.44
CA PRO A 183 -27.61 -24.54 11.18
C PRO A 183 -29.13 -24.44 11.00
N PRO A 184 -29.62 -24.20 9.77
CA PRO A 184 -31.05 -24.12 9.50
C PRO A 184 -31.82 -25.35 9.99
N GLU A 185 -31.22 -26.54 9.90
CA GLU A 185 -31.82 -27.80 10.34
C GLU A 185 -32.06 -27.83 11.85
N GLU A 186 -31.15 -27.26 12.64
CA GLU A 186 -31.27 -27.21 14.10
C GLU A 186 -32.29 -26.16 14.53
N VAL A 187 -32.36 -25.03 13.84
CA VAL A 187 -33.45 -24.05 14.00
C VAL A 187 -34.79 -24.69 13.67
N GLN A 188 -34.89 -25.44 12.57
CA GLN A 188 -36.10 -26.14 12.16
C GLN A 188 -36.54 -27.17 13.21
N LYS A 189 -35.58 -27.92 13.79
CA LYS A 189 -35.85 -28.86 14.87
C LYS A 189 -36.42 -28.14 16.10
N ARG A 190 -35.79 -27.03 16.54
CA ARG A 190 -36.31 -26.23 17.65
C ARG A 190 -37.70 -25.68 17.37
N ILE A 191 -37.98 -25.25 16.14
CA ILE A 191 -39.33 -24.82 15.74
C ILE A 191 -40.33 -25.97 15.92
N SER A 192 -40.00 -27.18 15.46
CA SER A 192 -40.89 -28.35 15.61
C SER A 192 -41.13 -28.75 17.07
N GLU A 193 -40.10 -28.68 17.92
CA GLU A 193 -40.20 -28.95 19.36
C GLU A 193 -41.11 -27.93 20.05
N VAL A 194 -40.93 -26.64 19.75
CA VAL A 194 -41.78 -25.56 20.27
C VAL A 194 -43.22 -25.71 19.77
N GLN A 195 -43.45 -26.10 18.51
CA GLN A 195 -44.78 -26.36 17.99
C GLN A 195 -45.49 -27.49 18.75
N SER A 196 -44.79 -28.61 19.01
CA SER A 196 -45.34 -29.70 19.82
C SER A 196 -45.70 -29.24 21.24
N MET A 197 -44.84 -28.42 21.86
CA MET A 197 -45.10 -27.89 23.19
C MET A 197 -46.30 -26.92 23.22
N ILE A 198 -46.48 -26.11 22.17
CA ILE A 198 -47.67 -25.25 22.02
C ILE A 198 -48.94 -26.11 21.94
N GLU A 199 -48.94 -27.17 21.11
CA GLU A 199 -50.10 -28.06 20.98
C GLU A 199 -50.47 -28.75 22.30
N GLU A 200 -49.48 -29.15 23.11
CA GLU A 200 -49.71 -29.72 24.44
C GLU A 200 -50.33 -28.70 25.40
N LEU A 201 -49.77 -27.48 25.46
CA LEU A 201 -50.29 -26.41 26.30
C LEU A 201 -51.70 -25.96 25.88
N GLU A 202 -52.02 -26.01 24.59
CA GLU A 202 -53.37 -25.73 24.08
C GLU A 202 -54.37 -26.78 24.55
N LYS A 203 -54.04 -28.07 24.45
CA LYS A 203 -54.87 -29.17 24.96
C LYS A 203 -55.10 -29.06 26.46
N GLU A 204 -54.05 -28.75 27.22
CA GLU A 204 -54.16 -28.54 28.66
C GLU A 204 -55.06 -27.35 28.98
N ASN A 205 -54.93 -26.24 28.25
CA ASN A 205 -55.82 -25.09 28.38
C ASN A 205 -57.29 -25.43 28.10
N GLU A 206 -57.56 -26.21 27.05
CA GLU A 206 -58.91 -26.69 26.74
C GLU A 206 -59.49 -27.55 27.86
N GLU A 207 -58.69 -28.45 28.42
CA GLU A 207 -59.11 -29.29 29.53
C GLU A 207 -59.37 -28.47 30.80
N LEU A 208 -58.49 -27.54 31.15
CA LEU A 208 -58.67 -26.64 32.28
C LEU A 208 -59.94 -25.79 32.11
N ARG A 209 -60.19 -25.26 30.91
CA ARG A 209 -61.43 -24.53 30.60
C ARG A 209 -62.67 -25.41 30.74
N ARG A 210 -62.60 -26.69 30.34
CA ARG A 210 -63.71 -27.64 30.54
C ARG A 210 -63.97 -27.87 32.02
N ARG A 211 -62.94 -28.16 32.81
CA ARG A 211 -63.05 -28.37 34.26
C ARG A 211 -63.60 -27.14 34.97
N LEU A 212 -63.19 -25.94 34.54
CA LEU A 212 -63.72 -24.69 35.09
C LEU A 212 -65.23 -24.58 34.85
N ARG A 213 -65.71 -24.85 33.63
CA ARG A 213 -67.16 -24.86 33.32
C ARG A 213 -67.94 -25.85 34.17
N GLU A 214 -67.43 -27.08 34.30
CA GLU A 214 -68.07 -28.12 35.14
C GLU A 214 -68.17 -27.67 36.61
N CYS A 215 -67.14 -27.00 37.12
CA CYS A 215 -67.13 -26.45 38.48
C CYS A 215 -68.12 -25.28 38.63
N GLU A 216 -68.20 -24.38 37.64
CA GLU A 216 -69.15 -23.27 37.62
C GLU A 216 -70.61 -23.76 37.61
N GLU A 217 -70.93 -24.76 36.78
CA GLU A 217 -72.26 -25.40 36.74
C GLU A 217 -72.60 -26.09 38.07
N GLY A 218 -71.66 -26.86 38.63
CA GLY A 218 -71.82 -27.50 39.93
C GLY A 218 -72.02 -26.48 41.06
N GLY A 219 -71.28 -25.37 41.03
CA GLY A 219 -71.44 -24.25 41.95
C GLY A 219 -72.81 -23.60 41.83
N GLY A 220 -73.30 -23.39 40.61
CA GLY A 220 -74.66 -22.90 40.35
C GLY A 220 -75.75 -23.82 40.90
N ALA A 221 -75.63 -25.13 40.68
CA ALA A 221 -76.55 -26.12 41.21
C ALA A 221 -76.53 -26.21 42.74
N ALA A 222 -75.35 -26.09 43.35
CA ALA A 222 -75.21 -26.00 44.80
C ALA A 222 -75.88 -24.73 45.35
N ALA A 223 -75.67 -23.58 44.71
CA ALA A 223 -76.32 -22.32 45.10
C ALA A 223 -77.86 -22.40 45.02
N GLU A 224 -78.41 -23.04 43.98
CA GLU A 224 -79.86 -23.23 43.86
C GLU A 224 -80.42 -24.14 44.97
N LYS A 225 -79.70 -25.21 45.31
CA LYS A 225 -80.08 -26.09 46.44
C LYS A 225 -80.04 -25.34 47.77
N VAL A 226 -79.01 -24.53 48.00
CA VAL A 226 -78.92 -23.68 49.21
C VAL A 226 -80.14 -22.77 49.30
N LYS A 227 -80.51 -22.10 48.20
CA LYS A 227 -81.70 -21.24 48.16
C LYS A 227 -83.00 -21.99 48.49
N LYS A 228 -83.19 -23.20 47.93
CA LYS A 228 -84.36 -24.05 48.25
C LYS A 228 -84.39 -24.45 49.73
N LEU A 229 -83.25 -24.87 50.27
CA LEU A 229 -83.12 -25.22 51.69
C LEU A 229 -83.37 -24.01 52.60
N GLU A 230 -82.93 -22.81 52.21
CA GLU A 230 -83.23 -21.57 52.93
C GLU A 230 -84.74 -21.27 52.95
N GLU A 231 -85.42 -21.41 51.81
CA GLU A 231 -86.88 -21.25 51.72
C GLU A 231 -87.64 -22.30 52.55
N GLU A 232 -87.19 -23.55 52.55
CA GLU A 232 -87.74 -24.62 53.40
C GLU A 232 -87.50 -24.35 54.88
N LEU A 233 -86.29 -23.94 55.26
CA LEU A 233 -85.94 -23.57 56.63
C LEU A 233 -86.85 -22.44 57.13
N GLU A 234 -87.15 -21.46 56.28
CA GLU A 234 -88.04 -20.35 56.61
C GLU A 234 -89.49 -20.82 56.82
N LYS A 235 -89.99 -21.75 55.99
CA LYS A 235 -91.32 -22.37 56.21
C LYS A 235 -91.36 -23.14 57.53
N VAL A 236 -90.36 -23.97 57.80
CA VAL A 236 -90.28 -24.75 59.04
C VAL A 236 -90.18 -23.85 60.27
N LYS A 237 -89.43 -22.72 60.18
CA LYS A 237 -89.40 -21.71 61.25
C LYS A 237 -90.79 -21.15 61.53
N LYS A 238 -91.54 -20.75 60.50
CA LYS A 238 -92.92 -20.25 60.65
C LYS A 238 -93.86 -21.29 61.26
N GLU A 239 -93.81 -22.53 60.79
CA GLU A 239 -94.59 -23.63 61.37
C GLU A 239 -94.22 -23.87 62.85
N LEU A 240 -92.94 -23.78 63.20
CA LEU A 240 -92.46 -23.90 64.57
C LEU A 240 -92.98 -22.74 65.44
N GLU A 241 -92.95 -21.50 64.94
CA GLU A 241 -93.53 -20.33 65.60
C GLU A 241 -95.03 -20.49 65.84
N GLU A 242 -95.78 -20.95 64.85
CA GLU A 242 -97.21 -21.24 64.97
C GLU A 242 -97.48 -22.34 65.99
N ARG A 243 -96.76 -23.47 65.93
CA ARG A 243 -96.88 -24.56 66.92
C ARG A 243 -96.51 -24.10 68.33
N ASN A 244 -95.47 -23.29 68.47
CA ASN A 244 -95.10 -22.70 69.76
C ASN A 244 -96.22 -21.81 70.30
N ARG A 245 -96.85 -20.99 69.44
CA ARG A 245 -98.01 -20.19 69.82
C ARG A 245 -99.19 -21.05 70.28
N VAL A 246 -99.51 -22.13 69.54
CA VAL A 246 -100.56 -23.08 69.93
C VAL A 246 -100.21 -23.79 71.25
N LEU A 247 -98.95 -24.16 71.46
CA LEU A 247 -98.48 -24.73 72.73
C LEU A 247 -98.60 -23.74 73.89
N GLU A 248 -98.29 -22.46 73.69
CA GLU A 248 -98.51 -21.41 74.69
C GLU A 248 -100.00 -21.24 75.02
N GLU A 249 -100.88 -21.26 74.00
CA GLU A 249 -102.34 -21.21 74.19
C GLU A 249 -102.86 -22.46 74.94
N ALA A 250 -102.40 -23.65 74.57
CA ALA A 250 -102.73 -24.89 75.27
C ALA A 250 -102.22 -24.90 76.72
N ARG A 251 -101.01 -24.37 76.97
CA ARG A 251 -100.50 -24.15 78.33
C ARG A 251 -101.39 -23.20 79.12
N ARG A 252 -101.89 -22.11 78.53
CA ARG A 252 -102.86 -21.22 79.18
C ARG A 252 -104.16 -21.93 79.54
N LEU A 253 -104.67 -22.79 78.66
CA LEU A 253 -105.91 -23.56 78.89
C LEU A 253 -105.74 -24.63 79.98
N LEU A 254 -104.61 -25.34 80.00
CA LEU A 254 -104.30 -26.34 81.05
C LEU A 254 -104.01 -25.68 82.40
N CYS A 255 -103.40 -24.50 82.43
CA CYS A 255 -103.22 -23.71 83.65
C CYS A 255 -104.49 -22.93 84.06
N GLY A 256 -105.58 -23.01 83.30
CA GLY A 256 -106.89 -22.44 83.62
C GLY A 256 -107.83 -23.40 84.37
N GLN A 257 -107.35 -24.58 84.76
CA GLN A 257 -107.97 -25.45 85.76
C GLN A 257 -107.08 -25.53 87.01
N ALA A 258 -107.00 -24.41 87.73
CA ALA A 258 -106.73 -24.32 89.18
C ALA A 258 -107.15 -22.94 89.67
#